data_AF-A0A759RSH7-F1
#
_entry.id   AF-A0A759RSH7-F1
#
_cell.length_a   1.000
_cell.length_b   1.000
_cell.length_c   1.000
_cell.angle_alpha   90.00
_cell.angle_beta   90.00
_cell.angle_gamma   90.00
#
_symmetry.space_group_name_H-M   'P 1'
#
loop_
_entity.id
_entity.type
_entity.pdbx_description
1 polymer ?
#
loop_
_entity_poly.entity_id
_entity_poly.type
_entity_poly.pdbx_seq_one_letter_code
_entity_poly.pdbx_strand_id
1 'polypeptide(L)'
;MNYDEITKITTERINDYMTEAINTDSKGVAEMFHNAAWGVRSLWIELVTAIDIDMHKKNRYAGYELSRKIEKQRNVFIQMTDRERVPLLKSPE
;
A
#
# COMPACT_ATOMS: atom_id res chain seq x y z
N MET A 1 -5.21 9.34 -14.10
CA MET A 1 -4.82 9.40 -12.68
C MET A 1 -3.30 9.28 -12.62
N ASN A 2 -2.63 10.21 -11.94
CA ASN A 2 -1.17 10.25 -11.83
C ASN A 2 -0.67 9.56 -10.54
N TYR A 3 0.65 9.46 -10.39
CA TYR A 3 1.29 8.85 -9.21
C TYR A 3 0.81 9.46 -7.88
N ASP A 4 0.71 10.79 -7.79
CA ASP A 4 0.35 11.48 -6.55
C ASP A 4 -1.11 11.22 -6.16
N GLU A 5 -2.03 11.23 -7.13
CA GLU A 5 -3.45 10.93 -6.92
C GLU A 5 -3.65 9.48 -6.45
N ILE A 6 -3.01 8.52 -7.11
CA ILE A 6 -3.07 7.10 -6.73
C ILE A 6 -2.50 6.92 -5.32
N THR A 7 -1.34 7.51 -5.04
CA THR A 7 -0.68 7.40 -3.74
C THR A 7 -1.53 7.99 -2.61
N LYS A 8 -2.18 9.14 -2.84
CA LYS A 8 -3.08 9.75 -1.87
C LYS A 8 -4.27 8.84 -1.56
N ILE A 9 -4.98 8.37 -2.57
CA ILE A 9 -6.15 7.49 -2.40
C ILE A 9 -5.74 6.18 -1.70
N THR A 10 -4.63 5.58 -2.09
CA THR A 10 -4.10 4.38 -1.44
C THR A 10 -3.77 4.62 0.03
N THR A 11 -3.18 5.77 0.37
CA THR A 11 -2.88 6.14 1.76
C THR A 11 -4.14 6.23 2.60
N GLU A 12 -5.17 6.92 2.10
CA GLU A 12 -6.47 7.06 2.76
C GLU A 12 -7.10 5.68 2.99
N ARG A 13 -7.14 4.82 1.97
CA ARG A 13 -7.74 3.48 2.07
C ARG A 13 -7.00 2.52 2.98
N ILE A 14 -5.67 2.55 2.98
CA ILE A 14 -4.89 1.75 3.95
C ILE A 14 -5.20 2.21 5.37
N ASN A 15 -5.28 3.53 5.62
CA ASN A 15 -5.61 4.04 6.95
C ASN A 15 -7.03 3.64 7.38
N ASP A 16 -8.03 3.78 6.51
CA ASP A 16 -9.41 3.37 6.80
C ASP A 16 -9.45 1.89 7.21
N TYR A 17 -8.91 1.01 6.36
CA TYR A 17 -8.95 -0.44 6.60
C TYR A 17 -8.11 -0.87 7.80
N MET A 18 -6.92 -0.32 8.00
CA MET A 18 -6.11 -0.66 9.18
C MET A 18 -6.77 -0.16 10.47
N THR A 19 -7.47 0.97 10.45
CA THR A 19 -8.22 1.46 11.61
C THR A 19 -9.33 0.49 12.00
N GLU A 20 -10.10 0.00 11.03
CA GLU A 20 -11.13 -1.02 11.28
C GLU A 20 -10.52 -2.33 11.76
N ALA A 21 -9.41 -2.78 11.16
CA ALA A 21 -8.73 -4.00 11.56
C ALA A 21 -8.18 -3.95 13.00
N ILE A 22 -7.68 -2.79 13.43
CA ILE A 22 -7.09 -2.59 14.76
C ILE A 22 -8.17 -2.53 15.84
N ASN A 23 -9.31 -1.91 15.55
CA ASN A 23 -10.32 -1.58 16.57
C ASN A 23 -11.42 -2.63 16.74
N THR A 24 -11.57 -3.57 15.81
CA THR A 24 -12.56 -4.63 15.91
C THR A 24 -12.19 -5.67 16.98
N ASP A 25 -13.21 -6.27 17.60
CA ASP A 25 -13.11 -7.39 18.53
C ASP A 25 -13.22 -8.76 17.85
N SER A 26 -13.55 -8.80 16.56
CA SER A 26 -13.69 -10.03 15.78
C SER A 26 -12.43 -10.32 14.97
N LYS A 27 -11.79 -11.45 15.25
CA LYS A 27 -10.59 -11.89 14.52
C LYS A 27 -10.84 -12.02 13.01
N GLY A 28 -12.02 -12.53 12.62
CA GLY A 28 -12.38 -12.66 11.20
C GLY A 28 -12.54 -11.31 10.50
N VAL A 29 -13.13 -10.33 11.20
CA VAL A 29 -13.26 -8.95 10.67
C VAL A 29 -11.90 -8.27 10.61
N ALA A 30 -11.05 -8.46 11.62
CA ALA A 30 -9.69 -7.94 11.63
C ALA A 30 -8.89 -8.47 10.43
N GLU A 31 -8.99 -9.77 10.16
CA GLU A 31 -8.32 -10.40 9.01
C GLU A 31 -8.88 -9.92 7.67
N MET A 32 -10.19 -9.74 7.55
CA MET A 32 -10.82 -9.20 6.34
C MET A 32 -10.29 -7.79 6.02
N PHE A 33 -10.27 -6.89 6.99
CA PHE A 33 -9.79 -5.52 6.78
C PHE A 33 -8.27 -5.44 6.58
N HIS A 34 -7.48 -6.24 7.30
CA HIS A 34 -6.04 -6.35 7.06
C HIS A 34 -5.74 -6.82 5.62
N ASN A 35 -6.45 -7.85 5.15
CA ASN A 35 -6.33 -8.35 3.78
C ASN A 35 -6.77 -7.29 2.75
N ALA A 36 -7.80 -6.49 3.04
CA ALA A 36 -8.21 -5.38 2.18
C ALA A 36 -7.12 -4.29 2.10
N ALA A 37 -6.50 -3.91 3.22
CA ALA A 37 -5.37 -2.97 3.25
C ALA A 37 -4.19 -3.50 2.43
N TRP A 38 -3.88 -4.80 2.55
CA TRP A 38 -2.87 -5.46 1.74
C TRP A 38 -3.20 -5.44 0.25
N GLY A 39 -4.46 -5.72 -0.11
CA GLY A 39 -4.94 -5.67 -1.50
C GLY A 39 -4.80 -4.28 -2.13
N VAL A 40 -5.14 -3.21 -1.39
CA VAL A 40 -4.99 -1.83 -1.88
C VAL A 40 -3.53 -1.44 -2.08
N ARG A 41 -2.64 -1.87 -1.19
CA ARG A 41 -1.18 -1.72 -1.37
C ARG A 41 -0.70 -2.44 -2.63
N SER A 42 -1.14 -3.69 -2.85
CA SER A 42 -0.75 -4.47 -4.03
C SER A 42 -1.23 -3.81 -5.32
N LEU A 43 -2.48 -3.31 -5.35
CA LEU A 43 -3.01 -2.58 -6.50
C LEU A 43 -2.22 -1.29 -6.79
N TRP A 44 -1.81 -0.56 -5.75
CA TRP A 44 -0.96 0.62 -5.94
C TRP A 44 0.35 0.28 -6.63
N ILE A 45 1.02 -0.81 -6.24
CA ILE A 45 2.28 -1.26 -6.86
C ILE A 45 2.09 -1.51 -8.35
N GLU A 46 1.04 -2.25 -8.74
CA GLU A 46 0.73 -2.53 -10.14
C GLU A 46 0.50 -1.25 -10.95
N LEU A 47 -0.31 -0.33 -10.42
CA LEU A 47 -0.64 0.92 -11.11
C LEU A 47 0.58 1.84 -11.29
N VAL A 48 1.40 2.03 -10.25
CA VAL A 48 2.57 2.91 -10.34
C VAL A 48 3.69 2.29 -11.18
N THR A 49 3.81 0.96 -11.18
CA THR A 49 4.76 0.24 -12.05
C THR A 49 4.38 0.42 -13.52
N ALA A 50 3.08 0.36 -13.85
CA ALA A 50 2.61 0.62 -15.21
C ALA A 50 2.95 2.06 -15.66
N ILE A 51 2.81 3.06 -14.78
CA ILE A 51 3.21 4.45 -15.05
C ILE A 51 4.73 4.54 -15.28
N ASP A 52 5.53 3.89 -14.43
CA ASP A 52 7.00 3.92 -14.55
C ASP A 52 7.49 3.31 -15.86
N ILE A 53 6.91 2.16 -16.26
CA ILE A 53 7.21 1.50 -17.53
C ILE A 53 6.85 2.41 -18.72
N ASP A 54 5.68 3.04 -18.71
CA ASP A 54 5.26 3.96 -19.79
C ASP A 54 6.20 5.17 -19.88
N MET A 55 6.64 5.70 -18.75
CA MET A 55 7.58 6.81 -18.70
C MET A 55 8.96 6.41 -19.24
N HIS A 56 9.47 5.24 -18.86
CA HIS A 56 10.72 4.68 -19.38
C HIS A 56 10.68 4.42 -20.89
N LYS A 57 9.53 4.01 -21.44
CA LYS A 57 9.35 3.84 -22.89
C LYS A 57 9.43 5.18 -23.64
N LYS A 58 8.91 6.25 -23.05
CA LYS A 58 8.92 7.60 -23.64
C LYS A 58 10.27 8.29 -23.52
N ASN A 59 10.95 8.13 -22.38
CA ASN A 59 12.29 8.66 -22.15
C ASN A 59 13.05 7.76 -21.18
N ARG A 60 14.06 7.05 -21.71
CA ARG A 60 14.84 6.05 -20.97
C ARG A 60 15.52 6.62 -19.71
N TYR A 61 15.83 7.92 -19.69
CA TYR A 61 16.50 8.60 -18.58
C TYR A 61 15.55 9.32 -17.61
N ALA A 62 14.26 9.47 -17.95
CA ALA A 62 13.28 10.15 -17.09
C ALA A 62 12.79 9.29 -15.92
N GLY A 63 12.90 7.96 -16.02
CA GLY A 63 12.41 6.96 -15.04
C GLY A 63 12.98 7.08 -13.63
N TYR A 64 14.24 7.49 -13.51
CA TYR A 64 15.02 7.25 -12.30
C TYR A 64 14.44 7.91 -11.04
N GLU A 65 13.92 9.14 -11.15
CA GLU A 65 13.31 9.84 -10.02
C GLU A 65 12.00 9.19 -9.58
N LEU A 66 11.17 8.76 -10.53
CA LEU A 66 9.90 8.12 -10.23
C LEU A 66 10.11 6.75 -9.59
N SER A 67 11.01 5.91 -10.13
CA SER A 67 11.31 4.60 -9.53
C SER A 67 11.79 4.75 -8.08
N ARG A 68 12.64 5.75 -7.78
CA ARG A 68 13.06 6.06 -6.40
C ARG A 68 11.90 6.50 -5.50
N LYS A 69 10.96 7.29 -6.01
CA LYS A 69 9.75 7.69 -5.27
C LYS A 69 8.86 6.49 -4.98
N ILE A 70 8.66 5.61 -5.97
CA ILE A 70 7.90 4.36 -5.82
C ILE A 70 8.53 3.48 -4.74
N GLU A 71 9.85 3.28 -4.77
CA GLU A 71 10.54 2.44 -3.78
C GLU A 71 10.37 2.97 -2.35
N LYS A 72 10.57 4.27 -2.14
CA LYS A 72 10.39 4.90 -0.83
C LYS A 72 8.95 4.73 -0.32
N GLN A 73 7.97 5.01 -1.16
CA GLN A 73 6.56 4.91 -0.78
C GLN A 73 6.12 3.46 -0.55
N ARG A 74 6.67 2.50 -1.30
CA ARG A 74 6.45 1.07 -1.08
C ARG A 74 6.85 0.65 0.34
N ASN A 75 7.97 1.16 0.85
CA ASN A 75 8.42 0.86 2.21
C ASN A 75 7.49 1.48 3.26
N VAL A 76 6.96 2.68 3.01
CA VAL A 76 5.93 3.29 3.86
C VAL A 76 4.68 2.41 3.89
N PHE A 77 4.18 1.96 2.73
CA PHE A 77 3.01 1.09 2.69
C PHE A 77 3.24 -0.30 3.30
N ILE A 78 4.46 -0.84 3.24
CA ILE A 78 4.82 -2.06 3.98
C ILE A 78 4.60 -1.84 5.48
N GLN A 79 5.13 -0.76 6.04
CA GLN A 79 4.98 -0.44 7.46
C GLN A 79 3.52 -0.14 7.82
N MET A 80 2.79 0.56 6.95
CA MET A 80 1.38 0.86 7.18
C MET A 80 0.52 -0.42 7.22
N THR A 81 0.86 -1.43 6.42
CA THR A 81 0.14 -2.71 6.31
C THR A 81 0.73 -3.83 7.17
N ASP A 82 1.65 -3.50 8.08
CA ASP A 82 2.28 -4.48 8.97
C ASP A 82 1.21 -5.16 9.85
N ARG A 83 1.19 -6.50 9.79
CA ARG A 83 0.22 -7.33 10.51
C ARG A 83 0.40 -7.23 12.02
N GLU A 84 1.62 -6.98 12.50
CA GLU A 84 1.90 -6.84 13.93
C GLU A 84 1.27 -5.58 14.55
N ARG A 85 0.79 -4.64 13.72
CA ARG A 85 -0.01 -3.50 14.16
C ARG A 85 -1.42 -3.89 14.58
N VAL A 86 -1.92 -5.06 14.17
CA VAL A 86 -3.27 -5.53 14.44
C VAL A 86 -3.26 -6.48 15.65
N PRO A 87 -3.78 -6.09 16.83
CA PRO A 87 -3.65 -6.87 18.06
C PRO A 87 -4.11 -8.34 17.95
N LEU A 88 -5.23 -8.57 17.26
CA LEU A 88 -5.82 -9.91 17.11
C LEU A 88 -5.10 -10.82 16.11
N LEU A 89 -4.16 -10.27 15.33
CA LEU A 89 -3.46 -10.97 14.25
C LEU A 89 -1.95 -11.12 14.48
N LYS A 90 -1.45 -10.66 15.62
CA LYS A 90 -0.06 -10.81 16.03
C LYS A 90 0.34 -12.28 16.05
N SER A 91 1.60 -12.53 15.73
CA SER A 91 2.19 -13.86 15.86
C SER A 91 2.19 -14.28 17.34
N PRO A 92 1.92 -15.55 17.69
CA PRO A 92 2.10 -16.03 19.06
C PRO A 92 3.56 -15.85 19.49
N GLU A 93 3.79 -15.42 20.75
CA GLU A 93 5.11 -15.38 21.38
C GLU A 93 5.67 -16.78 21.64
#